data_AF-A0A923SR78-F1
#
_entry.id   AF-A0A923SR78-F1
#
_cell.length_a   1.000
_cell.length_b   1.000
_cell.length_c   1.000
_cell.angle_alpha   90.00
_cell.angle_beta   90.00
_cell.angle_gamma   90.00
#
_symmetry.space_group_name_H-M   'P 1'
#
loop_
_entity.id
_entity.type
_entity.pdbx_description
1 polymer ?
#
loop_
_entity_poly.entity_id
_entity_poly.type
_entity_poly.pdbx_seq_one_letter_code
_entity_poly.pdbx_strand_id
1 'polypeptide(L)'
;MNYAELFFRLTKKRVLYNIMPIKNIPTVIKHGILSYNNIDFQHESIADPDVQERRNKTIPNGKELHSYVNLYFDPRNPMMYRRRDQHNFLCVLAVNAQILNLNGIVISDQNAARNWRCQVVVEFLVDRSKMIII
;
A
#
# COMPACT_ATOMS: atom_id res chain seq x y z
N MET A 1 5.93 21.00 -4.98
CA MET A 1 7.19 20.22 -4.96
C MET A 1 6.95 18.92 -5.71
N ASN A 2 7.86 18.45 -6.57
CA ASN A 2 7.69 17.18 -7.29
C ASN A 2 8.28 16.04 -6.45
N TYR A 3 7.44 15.37 -5.66
CA TYR A 3 7.82 14.27 -4.78
C TYR A 3 8.27 13.03 -5.54
N ALA A 4 7.69 12.75 -6.71
CA ALA A 4 8.13 11.65 -7.56
C ALA A 4 9.58 11.84 -8.06
N GLU A 5 9.95 13.06 -8.42
CA GLU A 5 11.32 13.40 -8.82
C GLU A 5 12.29 13.33 -7.63
N LEU A 6 11.88 13.84 -6.46
CA LEU A 6 12.66 13.69 -5.22
C LEU A 6 12.89 12.20 -4.89
N PHE A 7 11.84 11.38 -4.98
CA PHE A 7 11.92 9.94 -4.77
C PHE A 7 12.89 9.26 -5.74
N PHE A 8 12.83 9.60 -7.03
CA PHE A 8 13.76 9.07 -8.03
C PHE A 8 15.20 9.49 -7.72
N ARG A 9 15.45 10.75 -7.36
CA ARG A 9 16.80 11.23 -7.02
C ARG A 9 17.41 10.45 -5.86
N LEU A 10 16.62 10.20 -4.81
CA LEU A 10 17.03 9.53 -3.58
C LEU A 10 17.18 8.01 -3.73
N THR A 11 16.30 7.36 -4.49
CA THR A 11 16.19 5.88 -4.50
C THR A 11 16.58 5.25 -5.83
N LYS A 12 16.68 6.04 -6.90
CA LYS A 12 16.78 5.58 -8.30
C LYS A 12 15.63 4.68 -8.75
N LYS A 13 14.50 4.67 -8.03
CA LYS A 13 13.28 3.93 -8.36
C LYS A 13 12.22 4.86 -8.94
N ARG A 14 11.36 4.32 -9.80
CA ARG A 14 10.20 5.02 -10.38
C ARG A 14 8.87 4.34 -10.03
N VAL A 15 8.90 3.34 -9.17
CA VAL A 15 7.73 2.54 -8.78
C VAL A 15 7.73 2.28 -7.30
N LEU A 16 6.53 2.07 -6.78
CA LEU A 16 6.20 1.58 -5.45
C LEU A 16 5.48 0.24 -5.59
N TYR A 17 5.43 -0.56 -4.52
CA TYR A 17 5.00 -1.95 -4.62
C TYR A 17 3.78 -2.23 -3.74
N ASN A 18 2.74 -2.86 -4.27
CA ASN A 18 1.66 -3.46 -3.48
C ASN A 18 1.83 -4.99 -3.48
N ILE A 19 1.46 -5.65 -2.38
CA ILE A 19 1.48 -7.11 -2.29
C ILE A 19 0.09 -7.59 -1.91
N MET A 20 -0.44 -8.56 -2.67
CA MET A 20 -1.78 -9.10 -2.49
C MET A 20 -1.88 -10.55 -3.00
N PRO A 21 -2.94 -11.29 -2.67
CA PRO A 21 -3.27 -12.55 -3.34
C PRO A 21 -3.44 -12.36 -4.84
N ILE A 22 -2.90 -13.29 -5.63
CA ILE A 22 -3.05 -13.29 -7.10
C ILE A 22 -4.53 -13.36 -7.53
N LYS A 23 -5.39 -13.97 -6.71
CA LYS A 23 -6.83 -14.02 -6.94
C LYS A 23 -7.54 -12.66 -6.84
N ASN A 24 -6.90 -11.65 -6.25
CA ASN A 24 -7.44 -10.29 -6.23
C ASN A 24 -7.12 -9.52 -7.53
N ILE A 25 -6.27 -10.04 -8.41
CA ILE A 25 -5.89 -9.33 -9.65
C ILE A 25 -7.09 -9.04 -10.57
N PRO A 26 -8.04 -9.96 -10.81
CA PRO A 26 -9.22 -9.64 -11.61
C PRO A 26 -10.04 -8.45 -11.08
N THR A 27 -10.22 -8.35 -9.76
CA THR A 27 -10.95 -7.22 -9.16
C THR A 27 -10.13 -5.95 -9.20
N VAL A 28 -8.81 -6.02 -9.03
CA VAL A 28 -7.90 -4.87 -9.17
C VAL A 28 -7.87 -4.33 -10.59
N ILE A 29 -7.90 -5.18 -11.61
CA ILE A 29 -8.00 -4.74 -13.00
C ILE A 29 -9.32 -3.98 -13.23
N LYS A 30 -10.42 -4.45 -12.63
CA LYS A 30 -11.75 -3.88 -12.81
C LYS A 30 -11.98 -2.58 -12.01
N HIS A 31 -11.47 -2.51 -10.79
CA HIS A 31 -11.82 -1.48 -9.81
C HIS A 31 -10.62 -0.62 -9.35
N GLY A 32 -9.40 -0.99 -9.75
CA GLY A 32 -8.18 -0.45 -9.16
C GLY A 32 -7.86 -1.08 -7.81
N ILE A 33 -6.77 -0.62 -7.18
CA ILE A 33 -6.41 -1.02 -5.82
C ILE A 33 -7.20 -0.14 -4.85
N LEU A 34 -8.06 -0.76 -4.03
CA LEU A 34 -8.92 -0.09 -3.06
C LEU A 34 -8.42 -0.31 -1.63
N SER A 35 -8.71 0.65 -0.75
CA SER A 35 -8.44 0.51 0.68
C SER A 35 -9.45 -0.43 1.32
N TYR A 36 -9.09 -1.03 2.46
CA TYR A 36 -9.90 -2.04 3.10
C TYR A 36 -11.34 -1.57 3.37
N ASN A 37 -11.49 -0.34 3.89
CA ASN A 37 -12.80 0.24 4.18
C ASN A 37 -13.63 0.59 2.92
N ASN A 38 -13.04 0.52 1.72
CA ASN A 38 -13.71 0.82 0.45
C ASN A 38 -14.02 -0.43 -0.39
N ILE A 39 -13.66 -1.63 0.08
CA ILE A 39 -13.95 -2.89 -0.59
C ILE A 39 -15.34 -3.36 -0.14
N ASP A 40 -16.25 -3.51 -1.10
CA ASP A 40 -17.63 -4.01 -0.91
C ASP A 40 -17.85 -5.39 -1.56
N PHE A 41 -16.77 -6.02 -2.04
CA PHE A 41 -16.77 -7.34 -2.67
C PHE A 41 -15.85 -8.33 -1.93
N GLN A 42 -16.02 -9.63 -2.20
CA GLN A 42 -15.11 -10.63 -1.66
C GLN A 42 -13.68 -10.39 -2.12
N HIS A 43 -12.74 -10.35 -1.17
CA HIS A 43 -11.31 -10.27 -1.42
C HIS A 43 -10.59 -11.26 -0.52
N GLU A 44 -9.48 -11.82 -1.00
CA GLU A 44 -8.59 -12.60 -0.15
C GLU A 44 -7.62 -11.67 0.58
N SER A 45 -7.33 -11.97 1.84
CA SER A 45 -6.40 -11.20 2.67
C SER A 45 -5.20 -12.07 3.05
N ILE A 46 -4.00 -11.50 2.88
CA ILE A 46 -2.73 -12.06 3.38
C ILE A 46 -2.29 -11.41 4.69
N ALA A 47 -3.17 -10.60 5.29
CA ALA A 47 -2.87 -9.92 6.52
C ALA A 47 -2.65 -10.91 7.66
N ASP A 48 -1.67 -10.60 8.50
CA ASP A 48 -1.40 -11.36 9.72
C ASP A 48 -2.28 -10.78 10.84
N PRO A 49 -3.12 -11.59 11.52
CA PRO A 49 -4.00 -11.12 12.60
C PRO A 49 -3.25 -10.35 13.70
N ASP A 50 -2.09 -10.85 14.14
CA ASP A 50 -1.29 -10.24 15.22
C ASP A 50 -0.70 -8.88 14.79
N VAL A 51 -0.51 -8.71 13.49
CA VAL A 51 -0.08 -7.43 12.90
C VAL A 51 -1.28 -6.51 12.68
N GLN A 52 -2.45 -7.06 12.32
CA GLN A 52 -3.66 -6.29 12.08
C GLN A 52 -4.17 -5.58 13.34
N GLU A 53 -4.13 -6.25 14.48
CA GLU A 53 -4.52 -5.64 15.76
C GLU A 53 -3.64 -4.42 16.07
N ARG A 54 -2.33 -4.57 15.89
CA ARG A 54 -1.35 -3.49 16.03
C ARG A 54 -1.47 -2.40 14.97
N ARG A 55 -2.33 -2.58 13.96
CA ARG A 55 -2.58 -1.67 12.84
C ARG A 55 -3.94 -0.97 12.94
N ASN A 56 -4.74 -1.25 13.97
CA ASN A 56 -5.96 -0.50 14.27
C ASN A 56 -5.60 0.88 14.84
N LYS A 57 -5.30 1.81 13.93
CA LYS A 57 -4.51 3.01 14.21
C LYS A 57 -4.98 4.17 13.34
N THR A 58 -5.05 5.36 13.92
CA THR A 58 -5.33 6.60 13.18
C THR A 58 -4.02 7.31 12.85
N ILE A 59 -3.86 7.71 11.59
CA ILE A 59 -2.71 8.52 11.16
C ILE A 59 -2.85 9.92 11.78
N PRO A 60 -1.79 10.48 12.38
CA PRO A 60 -1.83 11.85 12.89
C PRO A 60 -2.28 12.84 11.81
N ASN A 61 -3.33 13.63 12.10
CA ASN A 61 -3.96 14.54 11.14
C ASN A 61 -4.53 13.87 9.87
N GLY A 62 -4.79 12.56 9.92
CA GLY A 62 -5.29 11.76 8.81
C GLY A 62 -6.49 10.89 9.19
N LYS A 63 -6.74 9.86 8.38
CA LYS A 63 -7.80 8.86 8.60
C LYS A 63 -7.25 7.65 9.36
N GLU A 64 -8.14 6.71 9.66
CA GLU A 64 -7.76 5.35 10.06
C GLU A 64 -6.87 4.70 9.01
N LEU A 65 -5.89 3.90 9.44
CA LEU A 65 -4.95 3.21 8.57
C LEU A 65 -5.68 2.40 7.48
N HIS A 66 -6.73 1.66 7.84
CA HIS A 66 -7.54 0.85 6.92
C HIS A 66 -8.31 1.67 5.87
N SER A 67 -8.33 3.00 6.00
CA SER A 67 -8.87 3.88 4.97
C SER A 67 -7.92 4.06 3.79
N TYR A 68 -6.67 3.64 3.86
CA TYR A 68 -5.67 3.84 2.79
C TYR A 68 -5.25 2.51 2.09
N VAL A 69 -4.55 2.57 0.93
CA VAL A 69 -3.95 1.41 0.18
C VAL A 69 -2.43 1.20 0.33
N ASN A 70 -1.95 0.23 1.11
CA ASN A 70 -0.52 0.01 1.39
C ASN A 70 0.38 -0.17 0.17
N LEU A 71 1.39 0.70 -0.01
CA LEU A 71 2.55 0.41 -0.84
C LEU A 71 3.87 0.45 -0.05
N TYR A 72 4.87 -0.16 -0.66
CA TYR A 72 6.20 -0.34 -0.11
C TYR A 72 7.24 0.21 -1.09
N PHE A 73 8.34 0.73 -0.55
CA PHE A 73 9.50 1.14 -1.35
C PHE A 73 10.32 -0.04 -1.90
N ASP A 74 10.18 -1.21 -1.27
CA ASP A 74 10.84 -2.45 -1.67
C ASP A 74 9.80 -3.58 -1.74
N PRO A 75 9.82 -4.40 -2.81
CA PRO A 75 8.92 -5.54 -2.91
C PRO A 75 9.24 -6.64 -1.88
N ARG A 76 10.47 -6.69 -1.34
CA ARG A 76 10.89 -7.66 -0.32
C ARG A 76 10.61 -7.09 1.08
N ASN A 77 9.33 -6.98 1.41
CA ASN A 77 8.90 -6.49 2.71
C ASN A 77 8.78 -7.64 3.74
N PRO A 78 8.59 -7.35 5.04
CA PRO A 78 8.41 -8.38 6.07
C PRO A 78 7.21 -9.32 5.81
N MET A 79 6.19 -8.85 5.10
CA MET A 79 5.02 -9.68 4.74
C MET A 79 5.41 -10.79 3.76
N MET A 80 6.31 -10.52 2.79
CA MET A 80 6.85 -11.54 1.89
C MET A 80 7.64 -12.61 2.66
N TYR A 81 8.44 -12.22 3.65
CA TYR A 81 9.16 -13.18 4.48
C TYR A 81 8.19 -14.05 5.29
N ARG A 82 7.17 -13.41 5.89
CA ARG A 82 6.11 -14.08 6.68
C ARG A 82 5.28 -15.04 5.84
N ARG A 83 5.05 -14.72 4.56
CA ARG A 83 4.22 -15.49 3.61
C ARG A 83 5.04 -16.27 2.58
N ARG A 84 6.33 -16.52 2.85
CA ARG A 84 7.23 -17.20 1.91
C ARG A 84 6.71 -18.55 1.44
N ASP A 85 6.04 -19.30 2.31
CA ASP A 85 5.49 -20.63 1.97
C ASP A 85 4.22 -20.53 1.09
N GLN A 86 3.69 -19.32 0.89
CA GLN A 86 2.53 -19.02 0.06
C GLN A 86 2.91 -18.24 -1.21
N HIS A 87 4.21 -18.14 -1.55
CA HIS A 87 4.69 -17.27 -2.63
C HIS A 87 4.01 -17.51 -3.98
N ASN A 88 3.60 -18.76 -4.28
CA ASN A 88 2.89 -19.12 -5.52
C ASN A 88 1.51 -18.48 -5.64
N PHE A 89 0.95 -17.96 -4.55
CA PHE A 89 -0.36 -17.32 -4.51
C PHE A 89 -0.27 -15.80 -4.29
N LEU A 90 0.94 -15.25 -4.20
CA LEU A 90 1.16 -13.83 -4.04
C LEU A 90 1.46 -13.16 -5.38
N CYS A 91 0.96 -11.93 -5.53
CA CYS A 91 1.30 -11.05 -6.62
C CYS A 91 1.89 -9.74 -6.05
N VAL A 92 2.92 -9.23 -6.73
CA VAL A 92 3.50 -7.91 -6.44
C VAL A 92 3.19 -6.98 -7.60
N LEU A 93 2.43 -5.92 -7.32
CA LEU A 93 2.11 -4.90 -8.31
C LEU A 93 3.08 -3.74 -8.19
N ALA A 94 3.63 -3.32 -9.33
CA ALA A 94 4.40 -2.08 -9.43
C ALA A 94 3.45 -0.92 -9.77
N VAL A 95 3.44 0.11 -8.94
CA VAL A 95 2.62 1.31 -9.10
C VAL A 95 3.54 2.48 -9.40
N ASN A 96 3.22 3.25 -10.44
CA ASN A 96 4.04 4.37 -10.88
C ASN A 96 4.20 5.42 -9.79
N ALA A 97 5.44 5.82 -9.45
CA ALA A 97 5.75 6.76 -8.37
C ALA A 97 5.20 8.18 -8.57
N GLN A 98 4.66 8.53 -9.74
CA GLN A 98 3.93 9.78 -9.96
C GLN A 98 2.77 9.98 -8.97
N ILE A 99 2.23 8.89 -8.43
CA ILE A 99 1.23 8.91 -7.37
C ILE A 99 1.68 9.64 -6.10
N LEU A 100 3.00 9.80 -5.85
CA LEU A 100 3.53 10.59 -4.73
C LEU A 100 3.21 12.09 -4.84
N ASN A 101 2.82 12.56 -6.03
CA ASN A 101 2.43 13.95 -6.26
C ASN A 101 0.93 14.20 -6.03
N LEU A 102 0.16 13.17 -5.65
CA LEU A 102 -1.26 13.32 -5.37
C LEU A 102 -1.50 13.95 -3.99
N ASN A 103 -2.65 14.60 -3.82
CA ASN A 103 -3.09 15.11 -2.53
C ASN A 103 -3.51 13.95 -1.60
N GLY A 104 -3.28 14.10 -0.29
CA GLY A 104 -3.68 13.09 0.69
C GLY A 104 -2.73 11.90 0.85
N ILE A 105 -1.54 11.97 0.22
CA ILE A 105 -0.46 10.99 0.41
C ILE A 105 0.24 11.19 1.76
N VAL A 106 0.60 10.08 2.38
CA VAL A 106 1.39 10.00 3.62
C VAL A 106 2.63 9.12 3.29
N ILE A 107 3.88 9.46 3.69
CA ILE A 107 5.19 8.73 3.39
C ILE A 107 6.15 8.28 4.56
N SER A 108 6.30 6.99 4.98
CA SER A 108 6.74 6.58 6.35
C SER A 108 8.18 6.16 6.40
N ASP A 109 8.81 6.49 7.54
CA ASP A 109 10.11 5.96 7.91
C ASP A 109 10.02 4.55 8.53
N GLN A 110 8.83 4.13 8.98
CA GLN A 110 8.62 2.85 9.66
C GLN A 110 7.33 2.12 9.24
N ASN A 111 7.29 0.81 9.52
CA ASN A 111 6.11 -0.03 9.32
C ASN A 111 5.03 0.30 10.36
N ALA A 112 3.76 0.29 9.94
CA ALA A 112 2.60 0.59 10.79
C ALA A 112 2.46 -0.34 12.03
N ALA A 113 3.07 -1.53 12.00
CA ALA A 113 3.07 -2.49 13.10
C ALA A 113 3.97 -2.10 14.29
N ARG A 114 4.79 -1.04 14.18
CA ARG A 114 5.71 -0.57 15.24
C ARG A 114 5.09 0.54 16.10
N ASN A 115 5.50 0.65 17.36
CA ASN A 115 5.09 1.72 18.29
C ASN A 115 5.82 3.04 17.92
N TRP A 116 5.09 4.16 17.92
CA TRP A 116 5.34 5.30 17.04
C TRP A 116 6.27 6.42 17.54
N ARG A 117 6.98 7.05 16.60
CA ARG A 117 7.11 8.52 16.41
C ARG A 117 7.40 8.75 14.93
N CYS A 118 6.56 9.56 14.27
CA CYS A 118 6.58 9.84 12.83
C CYS A 118 6.17 8.65 11.94
N GLN A 119 4.99 8.73 11.33
CA GLN A 119 4.52 7.83 10.27
C GLN A 119 3.43 8.62 9.55
N VAL A 120 3.26 8.63 8.25
CA VAL A 120 4.23 8.39 7.23
C VAL A 120 3.55 7.37 6.28
N VAL A 121 2.63 6.49 6.66
CA VAL A 121 2.30 5.28 5.83
C VAL A 121 2.00 5.61 4.35
N VAL A 122 2.85 5.18 3.39
CA VAL A 122 2.49 5.23 1.96
C VAL A 122 1.46 4.15 1.76
N GLU A 123 0.23 4.53 2.04
CA GLU A 123 -0.92 3.86 1.53
C GLU A 123 -1.62 4.85 0.56
N PHE A 124 -1.88 4.49 -0.71
CA PHE A 124 -2.55 5.39 -1.65
C PHE A 124 -4.00 5.58 -1.28
N LEU A 125 -4.40 6.84 -1.24
CA LEU A 125 -5.78 7.26 -1.35
C LEU A 125 -5.92 7.92 -2.72
N VAL A 126 -6.47 7.20 -3.70
CA VAL A 126 -7.05 7.83 -4.89
C VAL A 126 -8.56 7.86 -4.66
N ASP A 127 -9.12 9.06 -4.63
CA ASP A 127 -10.56 9.28 -4.62
C ASP A 127 -11.18 8.70 -5.91
N ARG A 128 -12.27 7.95 -5.74
CA ARG A 128 -12.82 7.01 -6.73
C ARG A 128 -13.41 7.71 -7.96
N SER A 129 -12.58 8.01 -8.94
CA SER A 129 -13.06 8.14 -10.33
C SER A 129 -12.11 7.65 -11.41
N LYS A 130 -10.78 7.60 -11.18
CA LYS A 130 -9.81 7.18 -12.20
C LYS A 130 -8.52 6.66 -11.56
N MET A 131 -8.44 5.36 -11.26
CA MET A 131 -7.12 4.73 -11.12
C MET A 131 -6.99 3.64 -12.19
N ILE A 132 -6.66 4.11 -13.40
CA ILE A 132 -6.27 3.29 -14.54
C ILE A 132 -4.82 2.89 -14.27
N ILE A 133 -4.59 1.58 -14.11
CA ILE A 133 -3.25 1.01 -14.26
C ILE A 133 -2.92 1.16 -15.74
N ILE A 134 -1.89 1.95 -16.05
CA ILE A 134 -1.24 1.93 -17.37
C ILE A 134 -0.26 0.76 -17.38
#